data_AF-A0A2R6GCQ7-F1
#
_entry.id   AF-A0A2R6GCQ7-F1
#
_cell.length_a   1.000
_cell.length_b   1.000
_cell.length_c   1.000
_cell.angle_alpha   90.00
_cell.angle_beta   90.00
_cell.angle_gamma   90.00
#
_symmetry.space_group_name_H-M   'P 1'
#
loop_
_entity.id
_entity.type
_entity.pdbx_description
1 polymer ?
#
loop_
_entity_poly.entity_id
_entity_poly.type
_entity_poly.pdbx_seq_one_letter_code
_entity_poly.pdbx_strand_id
1 'polypeptide(L)'
;MSTVSFRVPDELRERMEEHDEVNWSEVLREHLRRELDELEGRDVARAVAASERLSDAIDPGEVADRNSADLIREWRGRRYGR
;
A
#
# COMPACT_ATOMS: atom_id res chain seq x y z
N MET A 1 -20.53 -8.72 -7.68
CA MET A 1 -19.70 -9.79 -7.08
C MET A 1 -18.80 -10.34 -8.17
N SER A 2 -17.54 -10.59 -7.85
CA SER A 2 -16.60 -11.33 -8.69
C SER A 2 -16.35 -12.70 -8.07
N THR A 3 -16.06 -13.70 -8.92
CA THR A 3 -15.72 -15.06 -8.47
C THR A 3 -14.26 -15.32 -8.75
N VAL A 4 -13.55 -15.86 -7.75
CA VAL A 4 -12.16 -16.30 -7.85
C VAL A 4 -12.10 -17.77 -7.46
N SER A 5 -11.43 -18.59 -8.26
CA SER A 5 -11.25 -20.01 -7.99
C SER A 5 -9.86 -20.26 -7.42
N PHE A 6 -9.78 -20.94 -6.28
CA PHE A 6 -8.52 -21.32 -5.64
C PHE A 6 -8.28 -22.81 -5.85
N ARG A 7 -7.01 -23.19 -6.05
CA ARG A 7 -6.60 -24.59 -6.01
C ARG A 7 -6.18 -24.95 -4.59
N VAL A 8 -6.74 -26.02 -4.07
CA VAL A 8 -6.40 -26.60 -2.77
C VAL A 8 -6.10 -28.09 -2.96
N PRO A 9 -5.29 -28.71 -2.08
CA PRO A 9 -5.14 -30.16 -2.05
C PRO A 9 -6.49 -30.85 -1.86
N ASP A 10 -6.69 -32.01 -2.49
CA ASP A 10 -7.96 -32.75 -2.45
C ASP A 10 -8.37 -33.10 -1.01
N GLU A 11 -7.41 -33.54 -0.18
CA GLU A 11 -7.64 -33.83 1.25
C GLU A 11 -8.20 -32.64 2.04
N LEU A 12 -7.78 -31.41 1.69
CA LEU A 12 -8.31 -30.20 2.35
C LEU A 12 -9.75 -29.93 1.89
N ARG A 13 -10.03 -30.13 0.60
CA ARG A 13 -11.37 -29.97 0.04
C ARG A 13 -12.36 -30.93 0.68
N GLU A 14 -11.98 -32.20 0.82
CA GLU A 14 -12.81 -33.22 1.49
C GLU A 14 -13.13 -32.81 2.94
N ARG A 15 -12.12 -32.38 3.71
CA ARG A 15 -12.33 -31.91 5.08
C ARG A 15 -13.20 -30.66 5.17
N MET A 16 -13.18 -29.79 4.17
CA MET A 16 -14.08 -28.63 4.11
C MET A 16 -15.51 -29.06 3.80
N GLU A 17 -15.69 -30.06 2.94
CA GLU A 17 -17.01 -30.61 2.59
C GLU A 17 -17.65 -31.39 3.74
N GLU A 18 -16.86 -32.01 4.62
CA GLU A 18 -17.34 -32.63 5.86
C GLU A 18 -17.94 -31.63 6.86
N HIS A 19 -17.65 -30.33 6.69
CA HIS A 19 -18.12 -29.24 7.52
C HIS A 19 -18.95 -28.25 6.70
N ASP A 20 -20.06 -28.73 6.13
CA ASP A 20 -20.96 -27.93 5.28
C ASP A 20 -21.72 -26.83 6.05
N GLU A 21 -21.75 -26.90 7.38
CA GLU A 21 -22.25 -25.83 8.25
C GLU A 21 -21.42 -24.55 8.19
N VAL A 22 -20.17 -24.63 7.71
CA VAL A 22 -19.24 -23.50 7.65
C VAL A 22 -19.36 -22.76 6.31
N ASN A 23 -19.57 -21.44 6.38
CA ASN A 23 -19.49 -20.60 5.19
C ASN A 23 -18.03 -20.31 4.82
N TRP A 24 -17.41 -21.25 4.12
CA TRP A 24 -16.01 -21.16 3.69
C TRP A 24 -15.70 -19.92 2.83
N SER A 25 -16.67 -19.43 2.06
CA SER A 25 -16.49 -18.22 1.27
C SER A 25 -16.37 -16.97 2.15
N GLU A 26 -17.07 -16.91 3.28
CA GLU A 26 -16.92 -15.83 4.26
C GLU A 26 -15.57 -15.90 4.96
N VAL A 27 -15.20 -17.09 5.43
CA VAL A 27 -13.91 -17.35 6.09
C VAL A 27 -12.75 -16.90 5.20
N LEU A 28 -12.74 -17.32 3.94
CA LEU A 28 -11.72 -16.93 2.98
C LEU A 28 -11.75 -15.43 2.68
N ARG A 29 -12.93 -14.82 2.57
CA ARG A 29 -13.05 -13.38 2.30
C ARG A 29 -12.46 -12.55 3.43
N GLU A 30 -12.74 -12.91 4.67
CA GLU A 30 -12.24 -12.19 5.84
C GLU A 30 -10.71 -12.34 5.97
N HIS A 31 -10.18 -13.54 5.75
CA HIS A 31 -8.75 -13.76 5.69
C HIS A 31 -8.07 -12.94 4.59
N LEU A 32 -8.60 -12.97 3.37
CA LEU A 32 -8.04 -12.20 2.25
C LEU A 32 -8.05 -10.70 2.52
N ARG A 33 -9.13 -10.18 3.11
CA ARG A 33 -9.24 -8.76 3.47
C ARG A 33 -8.16 -8.37 4.48
N ARG A 34 -7.99 -9.18 5.53
CA ARG A 34 -6.98 -8.92 6.56
C ARG A 34 -5.57 -8.91 5.99
N GLU A 35 -5.22 -9.89 5.15
CA GLU A 35 -3.90 -9.94 4.51
C GLU A 35 -3.65 -8.71 3.62
N LEU A 36 -4.67 -8.25 2.89
CA LEU A 36 -4.57 -7.03 2.09
C LEU A 36 -4.37 -5.79 2.97
N ASP A 37 -5.18 -5.64 4.03
CA ASP A 37 -5.06 -4.51 4.96
C ASP A 37 -3.67 -4.48 5.63
N GLU A 38 -3.12 -5.64 5.98
CA GLU A 38 -1.76 -5.76 6.55
C GLU A 38 -0.67 -5.38 5.53
N LEU A 39 -0.78 -5.82 4.28
CA LEU A 39 0.16 -5.47 3.21
C LEU A 39 0.10 -3.97 2.89
N GLU A 40 -1.10 -3.42 2.71
CA GLU A 40 -1.32 -2.01 2.42
C GLU A 40 -0.89 -1.11 3.59
N GLY A 41 -1.19 -1.51 4.83
CA GLY A 41 -0.77 -0.80 6.03
C GLY A 41 0.75 -0.72 6.18
N ARG A 42 1.48 -1.78 5.81
CA ARG A 42 2.95 -1.79 5.81
C ARG A 42 3.54 -0.80 4.80
N ASP A 43 2.92 -0.66 3.63
CA ASP A 43 3.35 0.30 2.62
C ASP A 43 3.11 1.74 3.08
N VAL A 44 1.97 2.02 3.71
CA VAL A 44 1.69 3.34 4.31
C VAL A 44 2.68 3.65 5.43
N ALA A 45 2.90 2.72 6.35
CA ALA A 45 3.84 2.91 7.45
C ALA A 45 5.27 3.17 6.94
N ARG A 46 5.69 2.46 5.89
CA ARG A 46 6.98 2.70 5.23
C ARG A 46 7.06 4.08 4.59
N ALA A 47 6.01 4.49 3.87
CA ALA A 47 5.96 5.80 3.22
C ALA A 47 6.01 6.94 4.25
N VAL A 48 5.23 6.82 5.34
CA VAL A 48 5.24 7.79 6.45
C VAL A 48 6.62 7.86 7.10
N ALA A 49 7.22 6.72 7.47
CA ALA A 49 8.53 6.69 8.10
C ALA A 49 9.66 7.22 7.19
N ALA A 50 9.50 7.12 5.86
CA ALA A 50 10.42 7.74 4.90
C ALA A 50 10.22 9.25 4.84
N SER A 51 8.96 9.71 4.80
CA SER A 51 8.62 11.13 4.83
C SER A 51 9.13 11.81 6.10
N GLU A 52 8.87 11.23 7.26
CA GLU A 52 9.33 11.77 8.56
C GLU A 52 10.86 11.87 8.61
N ARG A 53 11.59 10.82 8.22
CA ARG A 53 13.06 10.89 8.15
C ARG A 53 13.58 12.00 7.25
N LEU A 54 12.95 12.20 6.09
CA LEU A 54 13.35 13.26 5.16
C LEU A 54 13.02 14.64 5.72
N SER A 55 11.85 14.80 6.36
CA SER A 55 11.44 16.05 7.01
C SER A 55 12.34 16.42 8.19
N ASP A 56 12.70 15.46 9.05
CA ASP A 56 13.59 15.67 10.20
C ASP A 56 15.00 16.09 9.78
N ALA A 57 15.45 15.68 8.59
CA ALA A 57 16.75 16.05 8.04
C ALA A 57 16.78 17.46 7.41
N ILE A 58 15.62 18.12 7.27
CA ILE A 58 15.53 19.47 6.71
C ILE A 58 15.63 20.49 7.85
N ASP A 59 16.57 21.44 7.74
CA ASP A 59 16.58 22.62 8.60
C ASP A 59 15.43 23.56 8.19
N PRO A 60 14.43 23.79 9.06
CA PRO A 60 13.30 24.66 8.76
C PRO A 60 13.74 26.09 8.42
N GLY A 61 14.82 26.58 9.03
CA GLY A 61 15.36 27.92 8.79
C GLY A 61 15.98 28.06 7.40
N GLU A 62 16.55 26.99 6.85
CA GLU A 62 17.15 27.01 5.50
C GLU A 62 16.10 27.05 4.38
N VAL A 63 14.90 26.53 4.67
CA VAL A 63 13.82 26.40 3.68
C VAL A 63 12.66 27.36 3.91
N ALA A 64 12.60 28.07 5.03
CA ALA A 64 11.51 28.97 5.40
C ALA A 64 11.20 30.01 4.31
N ASP A 65 12.24 30.58 3.70
CA ASP A 65 12.12 31.61 2.66
C ASP A 65 12.25 31.06 1.24
N ARG A 66 12.38 29.73 1.06
CA ARG A 66 12.48 29.12 -0.27
C ARG A 66 11.11 29.08 -0.95
N ASN A 67 10.98 29.81 -2.04
CA ASN A 67 9.82 29.72 -2.92
C ASN A 67 9.94 28.51 -3.85
N SER A 68 9.13 27.48 -3.59
CA SER A 68 9.09 26.26 -4.40
C SER A 68 8.72 26.52 -5.87
N ALA A 69 7.93 27.56 -6.15
CA ALA A 69 7.54 27.91 -7.52
C ALA A 69 8.73 28.41 -8.35
N ASP A 70 9.69 29.11 -7.74
CA ASP A 70 10.89 29.59 -8.43
C ASP A 70 11.83 28.43 -8.77
N LEU A 71 11.98 27.49 -7.85
CA LEU A 71 12.71 26.24 -8.09
C LEU A 71 12.10 25.46 -9.27
N ILE A 72 10.76 25.30 -9.28
CA ILE A 72 10.05 24.61 -10.36
C ILE A 72 10.24 25.34 -11.71
N ARG A 73 10.22 26.68 -11.73
CA ARG A 73 10.48 27.48 -12.93
C ARG A 73 11.91 27.28 -13.43
N GLU A 74 12.91 27.28 -12.55
CA GLU A 74 14.31 26.99 -12.90
C GLU A 74 14.45 25.61 -13.56
N TRP A 75 13.87 24.58 -12.94
CA TRP A 75 13.93 23.21 -13.47
C TRP A 75 13.21 23.07 -14.82
N ARG A 76 12.03 23.68 -14.99
CA ARG A 76 11.36 23.71 -16.30
C ARG A 76 12.20 24.46 -17.34
N GLY A 77 12.83 25.56 -16.95
CA GLY A 77 13.76 26.32 -17.79
C GLY A 77 14.95 25.47 -18.23
N ARG A 78 15.61 24.74 -17.33
CA ARG A 78 16.71 23.82 -17.69
C ARG A 78 16.28 22.67 -18.59
N ARG A 79 15.06 22.15 -18.41
CA ARG A 79 14.59 20.95 -19.12
C ARG A 79 13.99 21.25 -20.48
N TYR A 80 13.38 22.43 -20.64
CA TYR A 80 12.60 22.80 -21.84
C TYR A 80 12.99 24.16 -22.44
N GLY A 81 13.85 24.94 -21.78
CA GLY A 81 14.43 26.16 -22.34
C GLY A 81 15.47 25.81 -23.39
N ARG A 82 15.32 26.40 -24.58
CA ARG A 82 16.33 26.35 -25.63
C ARG A 82 17.53 27.23 -25.27
#